data_AF-A0A2V7PGC3-F1
#
_entry.id   AF-A0A2V7PGC3-F1
#
_cell.length_a   1.000
_cell.length_b   1.000
_cell.length_c   1.000
_cell.angle_alpha   90.00
_cell.angle_beta   90.00
_cell.angle_gamma   90.00
#
_symmetry.space_group_name_H-M   'P 1'
#
loop_
_entity.id
_entity.type
_entity.pdbx_description
1 polymer ?
#
loop_
_entity_poly.entity_id
_entity_poly.type
_entity_poly.pdbx_seq_one_letter_code
_entity_poly.pdbx_strand_id
1 'polypeptide(L)'
;MPVTAKLSRKFYEKFGDDVANELVDWFNMVDATYRSDLRELNELNYARFDAKLEQRIAELKAEFNSRITELRAEMRLGFKNADVKLEQLETRLTKRMFGFWIAQAAANLAFLFGVVKLLH
;
A
#
# COMPACT_ATOMS: atom_id res chain seq x y z
N MET A 1 6.36 -6.69 -41.08
CA MET A 1 6.30 -7.04 -42.51
C MET A 1 7.24 -8.22 -42.77
N PRO A 2 6.86 -9.22 -43.57
CA PRO A 2 7.79 -10.28 -43.98
C PRO A 2 8.94 -9.67 -44.78
N VAL A 3 10.16 -10.08 -44.49
CA VAL A 3 11.34 -9.69 -45.28
C VAL A 3 11.67 -10.89 -46.13
N THR A 4 11.41 -10.80 -47.43
CA THR A 4 11.79 -11.87 -48.36
C THR A 4 13.28 -11.71 -48.66
N ALA A 5 14.08 -12.72 -48.30
CA ALA A 5 15.47 -12.75 -48.71
C ALA A 5 15.57 -12.83 -50.22
N LYS A 6 16.53 -12.11 -50.79
CA LYS A 6 16.83 -12.13 -52.22
C LYS A 6 18.34 -12.26 -52.39
N LEU A 7 18.75 -13.21 -53.24
CA LEU A 7 20.14 -13.38 -53.63
C LEU A 7 20.47 -12.53 -54.87
N SER A 8 21.75 -12.21 -55.06
CA SER A 8 22.19 -11.41 -56.21
C SER A 8 22.13 -12.23 -57.50
N ARG A 9 21.87 -11.58 -58.65
CA ARG A 9 21.85 -12.23 -59.98
C ARG A 9 23.12 -13.04 -60.28
N LYS A 10 24.29 -12.53 -59.89
CA LYS A 10 25.58 -13.22 -60.04
C LYS A 10 25.64 -14.56 -59.30
N PHE A 11 24.86 -14.72 -58.23
CA PHE A 11 24.75 -15.98 -57.50
C PHE A 11 23.96 -17.01 -58.30
N TYR A 12 22.80 -16.61 -58.87
CA TYR A 12 22.00 -17.43 -59.77
C TYR A 12 22.81 -17.87 -61.01
N GLU A 13 23.55 -16.96 -61.64
CA GLU A 13 24.40 -17.28 -62.80
C GLU A 13 25.52 -18.28 -62.47
N LYS A 14 26.03 -18.28 -61.24
CA LYS A 14 27.17 -19.11 -60.83
C LYS A 14 26.74 -20.48 -60.30
N PHE A 15 25.60 -20.56 -59.63
CA PHE A 15 25.15 -21.76 -58.92
C PHE A 15 23.87 -22.39 -59.51
N GLY A 16 23.24 -21.72 -60.47
CA GLY A 16 21.98 -22.14 -61.08
C GLY A 16 20.75 -21.63 -60.31
N ASP A 17 19.63 -21.52 -61.01
CA ASP A 17 18.38 -21.00 -60.45
C ASP A 17 17.81 -21.93 -59.37
N ASP A 18 17.90 -23.26 -59.55
CA ASP A 18 17.36 -24.24 -58.62
C ASP A 18 18.01 -24.12 -57.23
N VAL A 19 19.36 -24.15 -57.19
CA VAL A 19 20.11 -24.05 -55.92
C VAL A 19 19.90 -22.70 -55.24
N ALA A 20 19.82 -21.61 -56.03
CA ALA A 20 19.59 -20.28 -55.48
C ALA A 20 18.17 -20.14 -54.89
N ASN A 21 17.15 -20.70 -55.55
CA ASN A 21 15.78 -20.70 -55.06
C ASN A 21 15.63 -21.53 -53.79
N GLU A 22 16.21 -22.75 -53.74
CA GLU A 22 16.19 -23.59 -52.54
C GLU A 22 16.78 -22.87 -51.32
N LEU A 23 17.89 -22.14 -51.51
CA LEU A 23 18.53 -21.39 -50.42
C LEU A 23 17.67 -20.21 -49.94
N VAL A 24 16.99 -19.52 -50.86
CA VAL A 24 16.06 -18.43 -50.53
C VAL A 24 14.87 -18.97 -49.75
N ASP A 25 14.28 -20.07 -50.20
CA ASP A 25 13.14 -20.70 -49.55
C ASP A 25 13.49 -21.21 -48.15
N TRP A 26 14.66 -21.85 -48.01
CA TRP A 26 15.17 -22.25 -46.71
C TRP A 26 15.36 -21.07 -45.77
N PHE A 27 15.98 -19.97 -46.25
CA PHE A 27 16.19 -18.78 -45.41
C PHE A 27 14.86 -18.13 -44.97
N ASN A 28 13.91 -18.02 -45.89
CA ASN A 28 12.58 -17.48 -45.59
C ASN A 28 11.82 -18.36 -44.59
N MET A 29 11.94 -19.70 -44.71
CA MET A 29 11.38 -20.65 -43.74
C MET A 29 12.01 -20.46 -42.36
N VAL A 30 13.34 -20.36 -42.28
CA VAL A 30 14.04 -20.16 -41.00
C VAL A 30 13.66 -18.82 -40.35
N ASP A 31 13.60 -17.72 -41.10
CA ASP A 31 13.15 -16.40 -40.59
C ASP A 31 11.71 -16.46 -40.09
N ALA A 32 10.81 -17.14 -40.81
CA ALA A 32 9.43 -17.32 -40.39
C ALA A 32 9.32 -18.08 -39.07
N THR A 33 10.03 -19.22 -38.94
CA THR A 33 10.07 -20.01 -37.71
C THR A 33 10.64 -19.20 -36.55
N TYR A 34 11.80 -18.57 -36.73
CA TYR A 34 12.43 -17.81 -35.65
C TYR A 34 11.58 -16.63 -35.17
N ARG A 35 10.89 -15.93 -36.08
CA ARG A 35 9.93 -14.88 -35.70
C ARG A 35 8.72 -15.42 -34.95
N SER A 36 8.26 -16.61 -35.32
CA SER A 36 7.18 -17.31 -34.62
C SER A 36 7.63 -17.65 -33.20
N ASP A 37 8.78 -18.29 -33.04
CA ASP A 37 9.34 -18.69 -31.75
C ASP A 37 9.59 -17.47 -30.85
N LEU A 38 10.12 -16.37 -31.40
CA LEU A 38 10.31 -15.13 -30.66
C LEU A 38 8.98 -14.53 -30.19
N ARG A 39 7.93 -14.57 -31.01
CA ARG A 39 6.59 -14.12 -30.60
C ARG A 39 6.04 -14.99 -29.50
N GLU A 40 6.13 -16.31 -29.64
CA GLU A 40 5.65 -17.25 -28.62
C GLU A 40 6.38 -17.05 -27.29
N LEU A 41 7.71 -16.97 -27.32
CA LEU A 41 8.50 -16.69 -26.12
C LEU A 41 8.15 -15.34 -25.50
N ASN A 42 7.91 -14.34 -26.32
CA ASN A 42 7.52 -13.02 -25.86
C ASN A 42 6.13 -13.05 -25.20
N GLU A 43 5.15 -13.69 -25.81
CA GLU A 43 3.80 -13.87 -25.25
C GLU A 43 3.84 -14.67 -23.94
N LEU A 44 4.59 -15.78 -23.89
CA LEU A 44 4.78 -16.57 -22.66
C LEU A 44 5.44 -15.75 -21.55
N ASN A 45 6.46 -14.97 -21.88
CA ASN A 45 7.14 -14.12 -20.91
C ASN A 45 6.24 -12.98 -20.42
N TYR A 46 5.46 -12.35 -21.30
CA TYR A 46 4.48 -11.35 -20.91
C TYR A 46 3.41 -11.92 -20.01
N ALA A 47 2.85 -13.08 -20.32
CA ALA A 47 1.86 -13.74 -19.48
C ALA A 47 2.41 -14.08 -18.08
N ARG A 48 3.65 -14.58 -18.01
CA ARG A 48 4.31 -14.85 -16.71
C ARG A 48 4.59 -13.57 -15.93
N PHE A 49 5.02 -12.51 -16.61
CA PHE A 49 5.28 -11.23 -15.99
C PHE A 49 4.00 -10.61 -15.44
N ASP A 50 2.93 -10.62 -16.22
CA ASP A 50 1.61 -10.11 -15.84
C ASP A 50 1.05 -10.85 -14.61
N ALA A 51 1.06 -12.19 -14.64
CA ALA A 51 0.64 -13.01 -13.50
C ALA A 51 1.45 -12.69 -12.22
N LYS A 52 2.76 -12.49 -12.36
CA LYS A 52 3.63 -12.13 -11.22
C LYS A 52 3.35 -10.72 -10.72
N LEU A 53 3.07 -9.78 -11.61
CA LEU A 53 2.68 -8.42 -11.23
C LEU A 53 1.35 -8.42 -10.47
N GLU A 54 0.33 -9.11 -11.00
CA GLU A 54 -0.96 -9.25 -10.34
C GLU A 54 -0.81 -9.85 -8.93
N GLN A 55 -0.01 -10.91 -8.81
CA GLN A 55 0.31 -11.51 -7.51
C GLN A 55 0.94 -10.49 -6.55
N ARG A 56 1.97 -9.76 -6.99
CA ARG A 56 2.65 -8.76 -6.14
C ARG A 56 1.72 -7.61 -5.74
N ILE A 57 0.85 -7.17 -6.63
CA ILE A 57 -0.16 -6.14 -6.33
C ILE A 57 -1.15 -6.66 -5.28
N ALA A 58 -1.60 -7.92 -5.40
CA ALA A 58 -2.48 -8.53 -4.42
C ALA A 58 -1.81 -8.66 -3.04
N GLU A 59 -0.55 -9.10 -3.00
CA GLU A 59 0.25 -9.17 -1.77
C GLU A 59 0.39 -7.79 -1.10
N LEU A 60 0.79 -6.76 -1.87
CA LEU A 60 0.91 -5.39 -1.36
C LEU A 60 -0.41 -4.84 -0.84
N LYS A 61 -1.52 -5.11 -1.55
CA LYS A 61 -2.86 -4.68 -1.12
C LYS A 61 -3.26 -5.35 0.19
N ALA A 62 -2.97 -6.64 0.34
CA ALA A 62 -3.24 -7.39 1.57
C ALA A 62 -2.41 -6.85 2.74
N GLU A 63 -1.11 -6.64 2.55
CA GLU A 63 -0.22 -6.09 3.58
C GLU A 63 -0.66 -4.67 3.99
N PHE A 64 -0.98 -3.82 3.03
CA PHE A 64 -1.43 -2.46 3.29
C PHE A 64 -2.74 -2.43 4.09
N ASN A 65 -3.72 -3.27 3.71
CA ASN A 65 -4.97 -3.40 4.46
C ASN A 65 -4.75 -3.92 5.88
N SER A 66 -3.81 -4.85 6.07
CA SER A 66 -3.42 -5.36 7.39
C SER A 66 -2.87 -4.23 8.27
N ARG A 67 -1.88 -3.48 7.76
CA ARG A 67 -1.27 -2.34 8.47
C ARG A 67 -2.29 -1.25 8.82
N ILE A 68 -3.23 -0.94 7.93
CA ILE A 68 -4.32 0.00 8.22
C ILE A 68 -5.22 -0.52 9.35
N THR A 69 -5.51 -1.82 9.35
CA THR A 69 -6.37 -2.43 10.36
C THR A 69 -5.70 -2.39 11.73
N GLU A 70 -4.41 -2.71 11.78
CA GLU A 70 -3.57 -2.60 12.96
C GLU A 70 -3.53 -1.16 13.49
N LEU A 71 -3.20 -0.19 12.63
CA LEU A 71 -3.18 1.23 13.01
C LEU A 71 -4.53 1.72 13.56
N ARG A 72 -5.65 1.28 12.96
CA ARG A 72 -6.99 1.60 13.48
C ARG A 72 -7.24 0.98 14.84
N ALA A 73 -6.76 -0.24 15.09
CA ALA A 73 -6.87 -0.88 16.39
C ALA A 73 -6.06 -0.14 17.46
N GLU A 74 -4.81 0.21 17.15
CA GLU A 74 -3.95 1.01 18.03
C GLU A 74 -4.56 2.37 18.35
N MET A 75 -5.07 3.08 17.34
CA MET A 75 -5.75 4.37 17.57
C MET A 75 -6.98 4.21 18.47
N ARG A 76 -7.80 3.19 18.26
CA ARG A 76 -8.97 2.92 19.13
C ARG A 76 -8.55 2.67 20.58
N LEU A 77 -7.46 1.94 20.79
CA LEU A 77 -6.91 1.74 22.14
C LEU A 77 -6.37 3.05 22.72
N GLY A 78 -5.67 3.85 21.91
CA GLY A 78 -5.20 5.18 22.29
C GLY A 78 -6.33 6.10 22.74
N PHE A 79 -7.42 6.16 21.98
CA PHE A 79 -8.60 6.96 22.34
C PHE A 79 -9.28 6.46 23.61
N LYS A 80 -9.51 5.15 23.76
CA LYS A 80 -10.05 4.59 25.00
C LYS A 80 -9.19 4.95 26.21
N ASN A 81 -7.87 4.87 26.07
CA ASN A 81 -6.94 5.24 27.14
C ASN A 81 -6.99 6.74 27.46
N ALA A 82 -7.20 7.59 26.45
CA ALA A 82 -7.40 9.03 26.64
C ALA A 82 -8.70 9.31 27.38
N ASP A 83 -9.80 8.68 27.00
CA ASP A 83 -11.11 8.82 27.65
C ASP A 83 -11.02 8.45 29.14
N VAL A 84 -10.42 7.31 29.46
CA VAL A 84 -10.20 6.87 30.85
C VAL A 84 -9.38 7.90 31.64
N LYS A 85 -8.33 8.47 31.04
CA LYS A 85 -7.53 9.51 31.72
C LYS A 85 -8.34 10.78 31.95
N LEU A 86 -9.19 11.18 31.01
CA LEU A 86 -10.06 12.34 31.16
C LEU A 86 -11.09 12.11 32.28
N GLU A 87 -11.75 10.95 32.32
CA GLU A 87 -12.67 10.59 33.41
C GLU A 87 -11.98 10.58 34.79
N GLN A 88 -10.75 10.09 34.86
CA GLN A 88 -9.95 10.11 36.09
C GLN A 88 -9.60 11.54 36.52
N LEU A 89 -9.26 12.41 35.57
CA LEU A 89 -9.00 13.83 35.84
C LEU A 89 -10.26 14.54 36.31
N GLU A 90 -11.38 14.34 35.63
CA GLU A 90 -12.68 14.89 36.01
C GLU A 90 -13.06 14.44 37.43
N THR A 91 -12.97 13.13 37.72
CA THR A 91 -13.24 12.58 39.05
C THR A 91 -12.34 13.21 40.12
N ARG A 92 -11.04 13.34 39.83
CA ARG A 92 -10.07 13.92 40.75
C ARG A 92 -10.33 15.40 40.99
N LEU A 93 -10.63 16.16 39.94
CA LEU A 93 -10.95 17.58 40.03
C LEU A 93 -12.23 17.78 40.83
N THR A 94 -13.28 17.04 40.53
CA THR A 94 -14.56 17.09 41.25
C THR A 94 -14.36 16.83 42.75
N LYS A 95 -13.63 15.78 43.12
CA LYS A 95 -13.30 15.50 44.53
C LYS A 95 -12.53 16.65 45.20
N ARG A 96 -11.54 17.21 44.51
CA ARG A 96 -10.78 18.36 45.01
C ARG A 96 -11.64 19.61 45.17
N MET A 97 -12.52 19.89 44.22
CA MET A 97 -13.46 21.01 44.33
C MET A 97 -14.39 20.83 45.53
N PHE A 98 -14.97 19.66 45.74
CA PHE A 98 -15.82 19.41 46.93
C PHE A 98 -15.05 19.62 48.24
N GLY A 99 -13.82 19.10 48.35
CA GLY A 99 -12.98 19.34 49.52
C GLY A 99 -12.71 20.83 49.76
N PHE A 100 -12.40 21.57 48.68
CA PHE A 100 -12.23 23.02 48.72
C PHE A 100 -13.53 23.74 49.16
N TRP A 101 -14.68 23.38 48.60
CA TRP A 101 -15.98 23.97 48.95
C TRP A 101 -16.37 23.72 50.40
N ILE A 102 -16.11 22.52 50.95
CA ILE A 102 -16.36 22.22 52.36
C ILE A 102 -15.47 23.08 53.27
N ALA A 103 -14.17 23.18 52.96
CA ALA A 103 -13.25 24.02 53.72
C ALA A 103 -13.66 25.51 53.66
N GLN A 104 -14.05 26.00 52.48
CA GLN A 104 -14.52 27.36 52.28
C GLN A 104 -15.81 27.65 53.06
N ALA A 105 -16.78 26.72 53.04
CA ALA A 105 -18.01 26.85 53.81
C ALA A 105 -17.73 26.90 55.32
N ALA A 106 -16.84 26.04 55.83
CA ALA A 106 -16.43 26.04 57.22
C ALA A 106 -15.74 27.36 57.63
N ALA A 107 -14.85 27.89 56.78
CA ALA A 107 -14.20 29.18 56.99
C ALA A 107 -15.22 30.33 57.06
N ASN A 108 -16.19 30.36 56.13
CA ASN A 108 -17.26 31.37 56.13
C ASN A 108 -18.14 31.28 57.37
N LEU A 109 -18.50 30.07 57.83
CA LEU A 109 -19.26 29.89 59.06
C LEU A 109 -18.50 30.37 60.30
N ALA A 110 -17.21 30.04 60.40
CA ALA A 110 -16.35 30.50 61.49
C ALA A 110 -16.22 32.03 61.50
N PHE A 111 -16.08 32.64 60.31
CA PHE A 111 -16.04 34.09 60.15
C PHE A 111 -17.34 34.75 60.63
N LEU A 112 -18.50 34.26 60.17
CA LEU A 112 -19.81 34.77 60.59
C LEU A 112 -20.03 34.64 62.10
N PHE A 113 -19.67 33.49 62.69
CA PHE A 113 -19.76 33.30 64.13
C PHE A 113 -18.87 34.29 64.91
N GLY A 114 -17.65 34.53 64.44
CA GLY A 114 -16.74 35.52 65.01
C GLY A 114 -17.31 36.94 64.97
N VAL A 115 -17.91 37.34 63.85
CA VAL A 115 -18.57 38.65 63.71
C VAL A 115 -19.76 38.79 64.64
N VAL A 116 -20.64 37.79 64.74
CA VAL A 116 -21.80 37.82 65.65
C VAL A 116 -21.34 37.95 67.11
N LYS A 117 -20.29 37.22 67.50
CA LYS A 117 -19.71 37.31 68.85
C LYS A 117 -19.08 38.67 69.18
N LEU A 118 -18.67 39.44 68.17
CA LEU A 118 -18.13 40.79 68.37
C LEU A 118 -19.23 41.86 68.48
N LEU A 119 -20.43 41.58 67.98
CA LEU A 119 -21.56 42.52 67.93
C LEU A 119 -22.56 42.34 69.10
N HIS A 120 -22.52 41.23 69.82
CA HIS A 120 -23.25 40.97 71.06
C HIS A 120 -22.29 40.97 72.26
#